data_AF-A0A9P5W9P3-F1
#
_entry.id   AF-A0A9P5W9P3-F1
#
_cell.length_a   1.000
_cell.length_b   1.000
_cell.length_c   1.000
_cell.angle_alpha   90.00
_cell.angle_beta   90.00
_cell.angle_gamma   90.00
#
_symmetry.space_group_name_H-M   'P 1'
#
loop_
_entity.id
_entity.type
_entity.pdbx_description
1 polymer ?
#
loop_
_entity_poly.entity_id
_entity_poly.type
_entity_poly.pdbx_seq_one_letter_code
_entity_poly.pdbx_strand_id
1 'polypeptide(L)'
;KDMQDDYESIVVPFIEKYPEVFTKDIKDKFFNFEAFKIMTGHVSSRSMDVDNFHISALVPFADFVNHSPTPNADYLTHEDVCEVCGALACEHLEDEDEDEDMESDSDDAPNLVGEDGEDEIEDEDDGKEPPSKRSKKNSEDVDEDEEWEDADNEDDEDDEEDEDEIINDTCDIILDYEVKKGQEITRHYGPYPNKIILSKYGFAVEDNPHDTVTIQLDMVHEAA
;
A
#
# COMPACT_ATOMS: atom_id res chain seq x y z
N LYS A 1 21.43 15.79 3.83
CA LYS A 1 22.38 14.96 3.07
C LYS A 1 22.17 15.32 1.60
N ASP A 2 23.23 15.62 0.86
CA ASP A 2 23.10 16.07 -0.53
C ASP A 2 22.98 14.85 -1.47
N MET A 3 22.14 14.96 -2.49
CA MET A 3 22.00 13.94 -3.54
C MET A 3 23.34 13.72 -4.26
N GLN A 4 24.18 14.75 -4.36
CA GLN A 4 25.53 14.61 -4.90
C GLN A 4 26.42 13.74 -3.99
N ASP A 5 26.38 13.96 -2.68
CA ASP A 5 27.14 13.15 -1.73
C ASP A 5 26.72 11.68 -1.79
N ASP A 6 25.42 11.39 -1.91
CA ASP A 6 24.91 10.01 -2.04
C ASP A 6 25.40 9.34 -3.33
N TYR A 7 25.36 10.06 -4.45
CA TYR A 7 25.90 9.55 -5.72
C TYR A 7 27.40 9.23 -5.62
N GLU A 8 28.19 10.13 -5.06
CA GLU A 8 29.65 9.98 -4.98
C GLU A 8 30.08 8.94 -3.94
N SER A 9 29.39 8.86 -2.80
CA SER A 9 29.80 7.99 -1.68
C SER A 9 29.18 6.59 -1.72
N ILE A 10 28.06 6.39 -2.43
CA ILE A 10 27.35 5.11 -2.48
C ILE A 10 27.34 4.55 -3.90
N VAL A 11 26.83 5.31 -4.86
CA VAL A 11 26.55 4.82 -6.22
C VAL A 11 27.84 4.59 -7.00
N VAL A 12 28.79 5.53 -6.97
CA VAL A 12 30.07 5.41 -7.67
C VAL A 12 30.88 4.20 -7.18
N PRO A 13 31.11 3.99 -5.86
CA PRO A 13 31.80 2.81 -5.37
C PRO A 13 31.12 1.50 -5.74
N PHE A 14 29.79 1.46 -5.75
CA PHE A 14 29.03 0.27 -6.17
C PHE A 14 29.27 -0.06 -7.65
N ILE A 15 29.17 0.93 -8.52
CA ILE A 15 29.42 0.77 -9.97
C ILE A 15 30.85 0.27 -10.23
N GLU A 16 31.85 0.83 -9.54
CA GLU A 16 33.25 0.48 -9.72
C GLU A 16 33.60 -0.91 -9.19
N LYS A 17 32.79 -1.43 -8.25
CA LYS A 17 32.93 -2.79 -7.72
C LYS A 17 32.53 -3.87 -8.73
N TYR A 18 31.63 -3.56 -9.68
CA TYR A 18 31.08 -4.52 -10.65
C TYR A 18 31.27 -4.06 -12.11
N PRO A 19 32.53 -3.89 -12.58
CA PRO A 19 32.82 -3.38 -13.92
C PRO A 19 32.36 -4.30 -15.06
N GLU A 20 32.08 -5.58 -14.77
CA GLU A 20 31.51 -6.54 -15.71
C GLU A 20 30.03 -6.27 -16.03
N VAL A 21 29.29 -5.68 -15.08
CA VAL A 21 27.89 -5.25 -15.27
C VAL A 21 27.88 -3.81 -15.76
N PHE A 22 28.60 -2.93 -15.06
CA PHE A 22 28.67 -1.50 -15.37
C PHE A 22 29.90 -1.18 -16.21
N THR A 23 29.90 -1.70 -17.44
CA THR A 23 30.95 -1.36 -18.41
C THR A 23 31.08 0.15 -18.59
N LYS A 24 32.25 0.63 -19.02
CA LYS A 24 32.50 2.06 -19.17
C LYS A 24 31.44 2.76 -20.02
N ASP A 25 31.05 2.16 -21.14
CA ASP A 25 30.03 2.72 -22.03
C ASP A 25 28.64 2.79 -21.37
N ILE A 26 28.30 1.80 -20.54
CA ILE A 26 27.05 1.78 -19.76
C ILE A 26 27.09 2.85 -18.65
N LYS A 27 28.20 2.93 -17.91
CA LYS A 27 28.41 3.91 -16.85
C LYS A 27 28.26 5.34 -17.37
N ASP A 28 29.00 5.67 -18.43
CA ASP A 28 29.02 7.03 -18.99
C ASP A 28 27.65 7.43 -19.54
N LYS A 29 26.88 6.47 -20.10
CA LYS A 29 25.58 6.72 -20.70
C LYS A 29 24.42 6.78 -19.70
N PHE A 30 24.37 5.85 -18.75
CA PHE A 30 23.17 5.62 -17.92
C PHE A 30 23.38 5.84 -16.42
N PHE A 31 24.62 5.83 -15.94
CA PHE A 31 24.93 5.94 -14.51
C PHE A 31 25.87 7.11 -14.24
N ASN A 32 25.56 8.26 -14.85
CA ASN A 32 26.15 9.55 -14.52
C ASN A 32 25.24 10.32 -13.54
N PHE A 33 25.74 11.40 -12.96
CA PHE A 33 25.00 12.17 -11.95
C PHE A 33 23.68 12.77 -12.48
N GLU A 34 23.63 13.19 -13.75
CA GLU A 34 22.39 13.69 -14.35
C GLU A 34 21.33 12.59 -14.45
N ALA A 35 21.72 11.39 -14.87
CA ALA A 35 20.84 10.23 -14.90
C ALA A 35 20.36 9.85 -13.48
N PHE A 36 21.24 9.91 -12.47
CA PHE A 36 20.87 9.65 -11.08
C PHE A 36 19.79 10.62 -10.56
N LYS A 37 19.91 11.91 -10.87
CA LYS A 37 18.87 12.92 -10.53
C LYS A 37 17.53 12.60 -11.19
N ILE A 38 17.55 12.28 -12.49
CA ILE A 38 16.35 11.93 -13.25
C ILE A 38 15.69 10.68 -12.67
N MET A 39 16.45 9.62 -12.44
CA MET A 39 15.95 8.36 -11.88
C MET A 39 15.40 8.54 -10.47
N THR A 40 16.07 9.31 -9.62
CA THR A 40 15.57 9.63 -8.27
C THR A 40 14.24 10.38 -8.34
N GLY A 41 14.09 11.32 -9.28
CA GLY A 41 12.82 12.00 -9.52
C GLY A 41 11.71 11.06 -9.99
N HIS A 42 12.02 10.11 -10.89
CA HIS A 42 11.06 9.09 -11.31
C HIS A 42 10.62 8.20 -10.15
N VAL A 43 11.56 7.61 -9.42
CA VAL A 43 11.24 6.76 -8.26
C VAL A 43 10.43 7.55 -7.24
N SER A 44 10.87 8.75 -6.85
CA SER A 44 10.14 9.57 -5.87
C SER A 44 8.73 9.98 -6.28
N SER A 45 8.41 10.01 -7.58
CA SER A 45 7.12 10.47 -8.10
C SER A 45 6.19 9.35 -8.57
N ARG A 46 6.72 8.15 -8.80
CA ARG A 46 6.01 7.03 -9.45
C ARG A 46 6.06 5.73 -8.65
N SER A 47 6.96 5.61 -7.66
CA SER A 47 6.97 4.41 -6.81
C SER A 47 5.70 4.34 -5.99
N MET A 48 5.19 3.12 -5.85
CA MET A 48 4.01 2.80 -5.05
C MET A 48 4.42 1.79 -3.99
N ASP A 49 3.73 1.81 -2.86
CA ASP A 49 3.90 0.80 -1.82
C ASP A 49 3.39 -0.54 -2.37
N VAL A 50 4.13 -1.62 -2.11
CA VAL A 50 3.79 -2.95 -2.60
C VAL A 50 3.32 -3.80 -1.43
N ASP A 51 4.23 -4.08 -0.50
CA ASP A 51 3.99 -4.87 0.71
C ASP A 51 5.12 -4.62 1.74
N ASN A 52 5.03 -5.26 2.91
CA ASN A 52 5.98 -5.08 4.01
C ASN A 52 7.39 -5.66 3.74
N PHE A 53 7.57 -6.50 2.73
CA PHE A 53 8.87 -7.10 2.37
C PHE A 53 9.55 -6.36 1.20
N HIS A 54 8.82 -6.09 0.12
CA HIS A 54 9.29 -5.40 -1.07
C HIS A 54 9.26 -3.86 -0.93
N ILE A 55 8.51 -3.34 0.06
CA ILE A 55 8.39 -1.93 0.43
C ILE A 55 7.77 -1.06 -0.67
N SER A 56 8.54 -0.76 -1.71
CA SER A 56 8.09 0.13 -2.78
C SER A 56 8.70 -0.24 -4.12
N ALA A 57 7.92 -0.13 -5.19
CA ALA A 57 8.36 -0.43 -6.54
C ALA A 57 7.73 0.52 -7.56
N LEU A 58 8.32 0.57 -8.75
CA LEU A 58 7.62 1.09 -9.93
C LEU A 58 6.66 0.01 -10.40
N VAL A 59 5.36 0.25 -10.26
CA VAL A 59 4.31 -0.69 -10.66
C VAL A 59 3.79 -0.27 -12.04
N PRO A 60 4.13 -1.00 -13.12
CA PRO A 60 3.71 -0.62 -14.46
C PRO A 60 2.19 -0.50 -14.57
N PHE A 61 1.72 0.47 -15.36
CA PHE A 61 0.30 0.81 -15.55
C PHE A 61 -0.35 1.50 -14.34
N ALA A 62 -0.15 1.00 -13.12
CA ALA A 62 -0.66 1.65 -11.91
C ALA A 62 -0.03 3.03 -11.71
N ASP A 63 1.25 3.19 -12.08
CA ASP A 63 1.99 4.45 -12.02
C ASP A 63 1.50 5.54 -13.00
N PHE A 64 0.57 5.23 -13.91
CA PHE A 64 -0.07 6.20 -14.80
C PHE A 64 -1.29 6.90 -14.19
N VAL A 65 -1.88 6.33 -13.14
CA VAL A 65 -3.12 6.83 -12.54
C VAL A 65 -2.83 8.08 -11.72
N ASN A 66 -3.39 9.21 -12.13
CA ASN A 66 -3.11 10.50 -11.50
C ASN A 66 -3.78 10.67 -10.14
N HIS A 67 -3.29 11.65 -9.37
CA HIS A 67 -3.90 12.07 -8.11
C HIS A 67 -5.18 12.89 -8.31
N SER A 68 -6.20 12.59 -7.50
CA SER A 68 -7.34 13.47 -7.27
C SER A 68 -7.68 13.52 -5.77
N PRO A 69 -8.05 14.68 -5.22
CA PRO A 69 -8.63 14.77 -3.86
C PRO A 69 -9.99 14.07 -3.75
N THR A 70 -10.67 13.88 -4.88
CA THR A 70 -11.92 13.11 -4.99
C THR A 70 -11.69 12.00 -6.01
N PRO A 71 -10.99 10.91 -5.62
CA PRO A 71 -10.67 9.82 -6.53
C PRO A 71 -11.93 9.04 -6.95
N ASN A 72 -11.76 8.19 -7.95
CA ASN A 72 -12.76 7.23 -8.42
C ASN A 72 -12.19 5.82 -8.54
N ALA A 73 -10.99 5.62 -8.01
CA ALA A 73 -10.31 4.35 -7.96
C ALA A 73 -9.36 4.30 -6.76
N ASP A 74 -9.31 3.13 -6.16
CA ASP A 74 -8.36 2.78 -5.12
C ASP A 74 -7.24 1.88 -5.66
N TYR A 75 -6.11 1.91 -4.97
CA TYR A 75 -4.98 1.03 -5.21
C TYR A 75 -4.89 0.03 -4.06
N LEU A 76 -5.00 -1.25 -4.37
CA LEU A 76 -4.99 -2.34 -3.41
C LEU A 76 -3.81 -3.27 -3.66
N THR A 77 -3.20 -3.71 -2.57
CA THR A 77 -2.13 -4.72 -2.55
C THR A 77 -2.30 -5.61 -1.33
N HIS A 78 -1.62 -6.74 -1.32
CA HIS A 78 -1.51 -7.59 -0.16
C HIS A 78 -0.33 -7.13 0.69
N GLU A 79 -0.59 -6.35 1.74
CA GLU A 79 0.45 -5.74 2.56
C GLU A 79 1.23 -6.76 3.40
N ASP A 80 0.53 -7.78 3.91
CA ASP A 80 1.08 -8.82 4.77
C ASP A 80 1.56 -10.01 3.93
N VAL A 81 2.88 -10.09 3.78
CA VAL A 81 3.60 -11.18 3.13
C VAL A 81 4.64 -11.74 4.09
N CYS A 82 5.12 -12.95 3.82
CA CYS A 82 6.18 -13.55 4.63
C CYS A 82 7.42 -12.65 4.76
N GLU A 83 7.83 -12.32 5.99
CA GLU A 83 9.00 -11.49 6.25
C GLU A 83 10.33 -12.09 5.76
N VAL A 84 10.37 -13.42 5.56
CA VAL A 84 11.58 -14.14 5.15
C VAL A 84 11.74 -14.16 3.62
N CYS A 85 10.64 -14.36 2.88
CA CYS A 85 10.70 -14.62 1.45
C CYS A 85 9.76 -13.75 0.58
N GLY A 86 8.86 -12.97 1.19
CA GLY A 86 7.95 -12.07 0.49
C GLY A 86 6.79 -12.76 -0.23
N ALA A 87 6.57 -14.06 -0.02
CA ALA A 87 5.43 -14.79 -0.60
C ALA A 87 4.17 -14.65 0.26
N LEU A 88 3.01 -14.63 -0.40
CA LEU A 88 1.69 -14.62 0.26
C LEU A 88 1.36 -15.94 0.98
N ALA A 89 1.87 -17.05 0.46
CA ALA A 89 1.72 -18.37 1.05
C ALA A 89 3.03 -19.13 0.91
N CYS A 90 3.64 -19.50 2.03
CA CYS A 90 4.86 -20.32 2.07
C CYS A 90 5.01 -21.03 3.41
N GLU A 91 5.91 -22.01 3.46
CA GLU A 91 6.23 -22.80 4.66
C GLU A 91 6.72 -21.98 5.87
N HIS A 92 7.20 -20.75 5.66
CA HIS A 92 7.67 -19.89 6.77
C HIS A 92 6.53 -19.18 7.50
N LEU A 93 5.30 -19.23 6.99
CA LEU A 93 4.12 -18.65 7.65
C LEU A 93 3.49 -19.61 8.66
N GLU A 94 3.90 -20.89 8.68
CA GLU A 94 3.27 -21.95 9.47
C GLU A 94 3.67 -21.97 10.96
N ASP A 95 4.44 -20.99 11.45
CA ASP A 95 5.04 -21.05 12.80
C ASP A 95 4.47 -20.03 13.82
N GLU A 96 3.46 -19.22 13.50
CA GLU A 96 2.91 -18.21 14.44
C GLU A 96 1.64 -18.64 15.21
N ASP A 97 1.02 -19.77 14.88
CA ASP A 97 -0.26 -20.20 15.48
C ASP A 97 -0.14 -21.29 16.58
N GLU A 98 1.07 -21.76 16.95
CA GLU A 98 1.24 -22.84 17.95
C GLU A 98 1.58 -22.39 19.39
N ASP A 99 1.54 -21.09 19.71
CA ASP A 99 1.94 -20.57 21.04
C ASP A 99 0.80 -19.85 21.82
N GLU A 100 -0.43 -20.38 21.83
CA GLU A 100 -1.44 -19.97 22.82
C GLU A 100 -2.20 -21.17 23.41
N ASP A 101 -1.61 -21.83 24.42
CA ASP A 101 -2.35 -22.53 25.49
C ASP A 101 -1.42 -22.96 26.65
N MET A 102 -0.93 -21.97 27.43
CA MET A 102 -0.54 -22.22 28.84
C MET A 102 -1.17 -21.18 29.76
N GLU A 103 -2.45 -21.41 30.07
CA GLU A 103 -3.13 -20.91 31.26
C GLU A 103 -2.32 -21.29 32.51
N SER A 104 -1.60 -20.31 33.09
CA SER A 104 -1.00 -20.43 34.41
C SER A 104 -1.75 -19.53 35.38
N ASP A 105 -2.82 -20.08 35.95
CA ASP A 105 -3.46 -19.62 37.19
C ASP A 105 -2.39 -19.38 38.27
N SER A 106 -2.22 -18.12 38.68
CA SER A 106 -1.63 -17.80 39.98
C SER A 106 -2.27 -16.55 40.56
N ASP A 107 -3.33 -16.78 41.33
CA ASP A 107 -3.82 -15.87 42.36
C ASP A 107 -2.68 -15.42 43.29
N ASP A 108 -2.28 -14.14 43.24
CA ASP A 108 -1.88 -13.42 44.45
C ASP A 108 -1.88 -11.90 44.24
N ALA A 109 -2.93 -11.24 44.72
CA ALA A 109 -2.99 -9.78 44.83
C ALA A 109 -2.62 -9.35 46.26
N PRO A 110 -1.61 -8.50 46.47
CA PRO A 110 -1.52 -7.70 47.67
C PRO A 110 -2.11 -6.29 47.44
N ASN A 111 -3.16 -6.06 48.21
CA ASN A 111 -3.86 -4.81 48.45
C ASN A 111 -2.93 -3.73 49.04
N LEU A 112 -2.84 -2.54 48.43
CA LEU A 112 -2.40 -1.31 49.11
C LEU A 112 -3.25 -0.11 48.68
N VAL A 113 -3.96 0.40 49.68
CA VAL A 113 -4.82 1.58 49.68
C VAL A 113 -3.97 2.84 49.85
N GLY A 114 -4.32 3.91 49.14
CA GLY A 114 -3.88 5.29 49.42
C GLY A 114 -4.24 6.27 48.30
N GLU A 115 -5.50 6.75 48.28
CA GLU A 115 -5.88 8.18 48.47
C GLU A 115 -4.88 9.22 47.91
N ASP A 116 -5.16 10.18 46.99
CA ASP A 116 -6.32 11.06 46.74
C ASP A 116 -6.18 11.71 45.33
N GLY A 117 -7.27 12.21 44.74
CA GLY A 117 -7.18 13.24 43.69
C GLY A 117 -8.26 13.17 42.61
N GLU A 118 -9.43 13.74 42.92
CA GLU A 118 -10.60 13.93 42.08
C GLU A 118 -10.28 14.85 40.89
N ASP A 119 -10.75 14.50 39.68
CA ASP A 119 -11.27 15.47 38.70
C ASP A 119 -12.12 14.72 37.65
N GLU A 120 -13.42 15.04 37.66
CA GLU A 120 -14.46 14.57 36.75
C GLU A 120 -14.31 15.24 35.38
N ILE A 121 -14.27 14.45 34.30
CA ILE A 121 -14.73 14.89 32.97
C ILE A 121 -15.51 13.74 32.33
N GLU A 122 -16.82 13.95 32.22
CA GLU A 122 -17.76 13.21 31.37
C GLU A 122 -17.39 13.43 29.90
N ASP A 123 -17.34 12.39 29.08
CA ASP A 123 -17.63 12.51 27.65
C ASP A 123 -18.06 11.17 27.06
N GLU A 124 -19.01 11.28 26.14
CA GLU A 124 -20.02 10.29 25.76
C GLU A 124 -19.49 9.18 24.83
N ASP A 125 -19.99 7.98 25.09
CA ASP A 125 -19.93 6.77 24.27
C ASP A 125 -20.77 6.94 23.00
N ASP A 126 -20.16 6.76 21.82
CA ASP A 126 -20.89 6.47 20.58
C ASP A 126 -20.08 5.45 19.76
N GLY A 127 -20.20 4.19 20.16
CA GLY A 127 -19.75 3.05 19.37
C GLY A 127 -20.57 2.89 18.09
N LYS A 128 -19.89 2.75 16.95
CA LYS A 128 -20.43 2.06 15.75
C LYS A 128 -19.35 1.29 15.00
N GLU A 129 -19.31 -0.01 15.27
CA GLU A 129 -18.86 -1.02 14.30
C GLU A 129 -19.83 -1.11 13.11
N PRO A 130 -19.37 -1.50 11.91
CA PRO A 130 -20.24 -1.68 10.75
C PRO A 130 -20.84 -3.09 10.72
N PRO A 131 -22.14 -3.27 10.43
CA PRO A 131 -22.67 -4.59 10.17
C PRO A 131 -22.44 -5.00 8.71
N SER A 132 -21.60 -6.02 8.54
CA SER A 132 -21.72 -6.95 7.43
C SER A 132 -23.07 -7.68 7.53
N LYS A 133 -23.81 -7.79 6.40
CA LYS A 133 -24.70 -8.93 6.09
C LYS A 133 -25.34 -8.78 4.71
N ARG A 134 -24.83 -9.62 3.82
CA ARG A 134 -25.43 -10.07 2.56
C ARG A 134 -26.71 -10.86 2.88
N SER A 135 -27.79 -10.69 2.11
CA SER A 135 -28.95 -11.59 2.12
C SER A 135 -29.71 -11.55 0.78
N LYS A 136 -30.25 -12.72 0.43
CA LYS A 136 -30.59 -13.26 -0.91
C LYS A 136 -31.88 -12.74 -1.57
N LYS A 137 -31.87 -12.86 -2.92
CA LYS A 137 -32.93 -13.23 -3.90
C LYS A 137 -34.24 -12.41 -3.95
N ASN A 138 -34.64 -11.95 -5.16
CA ASN A 138 -35.57 -12.72 -6.04
C ASN A 138 -35.78 -12.13 -7.45
N SER A 139 -35.95 -13.06 -8.41
CA SER A 139 -36.83 -13.09 -9.61
C SER A 139 -36.69 -12.03 -10.71
N GLU A 140 -36.21 -12.39 -11.92
CA GLU A 140 -36.89 -13.01 -13.09
C GLU A 140 -37.33 -11.94 -14.10
N ASP A 141 -36.68 -11.93 -15.28
CA ASP A 141 -37.31 -11.81 -16.62
C ASP A 141 -36.24 -12.12 -17.68
N VAL A 142 -36.56 -13.07 -18.56
CA VAL A 142 -35.75 -13.65 -19.64
C VAL A 142 -36.22 -13.05 -20.96
N ASP A 143 -35.30 -12.84 -21.91
CA ASP A 143 -35.47 -13.06 -23.36
C ASP A 143 -34.08 -12.81 -24.04
N GLU A 144 -33.59 -13.50 -25.08
CA GLU A 144 -33.72 -14.85 -25.68
C GLU A 144 -32.86 -14.81 -26.95
N ASP A 145 -31.62 -15.36 -26.99
CA ASP A 145 -30.93 -15.78 -28.23
C ASP A 145 -29.47 -16.29 -28.04
N GLU A 146 -29.27 -17.61 -28.11
CA GLU A 146 -28.52 -18.28 -29.21
C GLU A 146 -28.38 -19.79 -28.92
N GLU A 147 -28.98 -20.61 -29.80
CA GLU A 147 -28.88 -22.08 -29.85
C GLU A 147 -27.48 -22.55 -30.23
N TRP A 148 -26.89 -23.44 -29.43
CA TRP A 148 -25.91 -24.43 -29.92
C TRP A 148 -26.20 -25.79 -29.26
N GLU A 149 -26.54 -26.78 -30.10
CA GLU A 149 -26.90 -28.15 -29.73
C GLU A 149 -25.68 -29.03 -29.37
N ASP A 150 -25.94 -29.93 -28.42
CA ASP A 150 -25.42 -31.29 -28.23
C ASP A 150 -23.94 -31.54 -27.86
N ALA A 151 -23.73 -32.08 -26.66
CA ALA A 151 -23.49 -33.53 -26.51
C ALA A 151 -23.49 -33.94 -25.02
N ASP A 152 -24.40 -34.86 -24.69
CA ASP A 152 -24.42 -35.63 -23.45
C ASP A 152 -23.07 -36.32 -23.19
N ASN A 153 -22.51 -36.13 -22.00
CA ASN A 153 -21.82 -37.21 -21.30
C ASN A 153 -21.94 -36.99 -19.79
N GLU A 154 -22.91 -37.69 -19.20
CA GLU A 154 -23.00 -37.93 -17.76
C GLU A 154 -21.88 -38.92 -17.37
N ASP A 155 -20.91 -38.44 -16.59
CA ASP A 155 -20.28 -39.25 -15.55
C ASP A 155 -19.71 -38.28 -14.50
N ASP A 156 -20.49 -38.14 -13.43
CA ASP A 156 -20.10 -37.55 -12.15
C ASP A 156 -19.02 -38.42 -11.51
N GLU A 157 -17.79 -37.94 -11.50
CA GLU A 157 -16.86 -38.19 -10.39
C GLU A 157 -16.48 -36.80 -9.86
N ASP A 158 -17.14 -36.41 -8.77
CA ASP A 158 -16.79 -35.27 -7.90
C ASP A 158 -15.34 -35.44 -7.42
N ASP A 159 -14.37 -34.99 -8.21
CA ASP A 159 -13.13 -34.47 -7.68
C ASP A 159 -13.43 -33.01 -7.27
N GLU A 160 -13.93 -32.84 -6.05
CA GLU A 160 -13.73 -31.60 -5.28
C GLU A 160 -12.22 -31.50 -5.02
N GLU A 161 -11.42 -31.24 -6.08
CA GLU A 161 -10.13 -30.59 -5.89
C GLU A 161 -10.49 -29.28 -5.22
N ASP A 162 -10.10 -29.14 -3.95
CA ASP A 162 -10.00 -27.84 -3.28
C ASP A 162 -9.26 -26.93 -4.26
N GLU A 163 -9.98 -26.15 -5.06
CA GLU A 163 -9.44 -25.01 -5.77
C GLU A 163 -9.04 -24.06 -4.65
N ASP A 164 -7.85 -24.29 -4.09
CA ASP A 164 -7.12 -23.29 -3.33
C ASP A 164 -7.26 -22.02 -4.17
N GLU A 165 -8.10 -21.09 -3.72
CA GLU A 165 -8.33 -19.84 -4.43
C GLU A 165 -6.93 -19.28 -4.65
N ILE A 166 -6.45 -19.31 -5.90
CA ILE A 166 -5.10 -18.85 -6.22
C ILE A 166 -5.11 -17.38 -5.86
N ILE A 167 -4.57 -17.05 -4.69
CA ILE A 167 -4.46 -15.67 -4.24
C ILE A 167 -3.47 -15.04 -5.22
N ASN A 168 -4.02 -14.23 -6.12
CA ASN A 168 -3.24 -13.55 -7.11
C ASN A 168 -2.42 -12.47 -6.41
N ASP A 169 -1.11 -12.66 -6.39
CA ASP A 169 -0.16 -11.68 -5.87
C ASP A 169 -0.04 -10.50 -6.84
N THR A 170 -1.04 -9.60 -6.79
CA THR A 170 -1.19 -8.47 -7.71
C THR A 170 -1.34 -7.14 -6.98
N CYS A 171 -0.94 -6.07 -7.67
CA CYS A 171 -1.29 -4.71 -7.31
C CYS A 171 -2.43 -4.24 -8.21
N ASP A 172 -3.57 -3.92 -7.61
CA ASP A 172 -4.81 -3.67 -8.34
C ASP A 172 -5.25 -2.21 -8.27
N ILE A 173 -5.77 -1.71 -9.39
CA ILE A 173 -6.51 -0.44 -9.45
C ILE A 173 -7.98 -0.79 -9.59
N ILE A 174 -8.75 -0.57 -8.52
CA ILE A 174 -10.16 -0.94 -8.46
C ILE A 174 -11.01 0.33 -8.51
N LEU A 175 -12.04 0.33 -9.35
CA LEU A 175 -12.98 1.45 -9.43
C LEU A 175 -13.94 1.43 -8.24
N ASP A 176 -14.12 2.59 -7.60
CA ASP A 176 -15.08 2.74 -6.49
C ASP A 176 -16.52 2.76 -7.02
N TYR A 177 -16.70 3.23 -8.26
CA TYR A 177 -17.98 3.37 -8.96
C TYR A 177 -17.78 3.39 -10.47
N GLU A 178 -18.89 3.26 -11.21
CA GLU A 178 -18.84 3.30 -12.67
C GLU A 178 -18.26 4.63 -13.21
N VAL A 179 -17.22 4.51 -14.04
CA VAL A 179 -16.57 5.65 -14.72
C VAL A 179 -17.08 5.76 -16.14
N LYS A 180 -17.48 6.97 -16.56
CA LYS A 180 -18.01 7.22 -17.90
C LYS A 180 -16.90 7.16 -18.96
N LYS A 181 -17.27 6.78 -20.18
CA LYS A 181 -16.34 6.84 -21.33
C LYS A 181 -15.75 8.26 -21.48
N GLY A 182 -14.42 8.34 -21.46
CA GLY A 182 -13.67 9.60 -21.59
C GLY A 182 -13.48 10.37 -20.28
N GLN A 183 -14.02 9.88 -19.16
CA GLN A 183 -13.66 10.37 -17.84
C GLN A 183 -12.33 9.74 -17.41
N GLU A 184 -11.48 10.53 -16.77
CA GLU A 184 -10.18 10.08 -16.25
C GLU A 184 -10.37 9.18 -15.02
N ILE A 185 -9.54 8.15 -14.90
CA ILE A 185 -9.41 7.32 -13.70
C ILE A 185 -8.31 7.94 -12.85
N THR A 186 -8.62 8.21 -11.60
CA THR A 186 -7.75 8.93 -10.66
C THR A 186 -7.80 8.26 -9.30
N ARG A 187 -6.67 8.27 -8.60
CA ARG A 187 -6.51 7.71 -7.25
C ARG A 187 -6.09 8.76 -6.25
N HIS A 188 -6.10 8.40 -4.97
CA HIS A 188 -5.50 9.23 -3.93
C HIS A 188 -4.03 8.85 -3.72
N TYR A 189 -3.11 9.83 -3.71
CA TYR A 189 -1.67 9.56 -3.49
C TYR A 189 -1.31 9.51 -2.01
N GLY A 190 -2.20 10.00 -1.15
CA GLY A 190 -1.97 10.15 0.29
C GLY A 190 -2.38 11.54 0.77
N PRO A 191 -2.72 11.70 2.06
CA PRO A 191 -3.18 12.96 2.65
C PRO A 191 -2.01 13.93 2.86
N TYR A 192 -1.39 14.36 1.77
CA TYR A 192 -0.14 15.12 1.80
C TYR A 192 -0.35 16.63 1.64
N PRO A 193 0.40 17.47 2.38
CA PRO A 193 0.43 18.90 2.16
C PRO A 193 1.08 19.25 0.81
N ASN A 194 0.78 20.43 0.28
CA ASN A 194 1.28 20.87 -1.02
C ASN A 194 2.82 20.93 -1.08
N LYS A 195 3.50 21.20 0.05
CA LYS A 195 4.97 21.15 0.12
C LYS A 195 5.54 19.77 -0.26
N ILE A 196 4.85 18.69 0.11
CA ILE A 196 5.24 17.31 -0.21
C ILE A 196 4.83 16.97 -1.64
N ILE A 197 3.60 17.32 -2.03
CA ILE A 197 3.12 17.05 -3.40
C ILE A 197 4.01 17.74 -4.44
N LEU A 198 4.37 19.00 -4.20
CA LEU A 198 5.25 19.75 -5.08
C LEU A 198 6.66 19.15 -5.14
N SER A 199 7.23 18.76 -3.99
CA SER A 199 8.57 18.20 -3.94
C SER A 199 8.67 16.81 -4.56
N LYS A 200 7.66 15.95 -4.38
CA LYS A 200 7.65 14.56 -4.87
C LYS A 200 7.12 14.45 -6.28
N TYR A 201 6.01 15.11 -6.60
CA TYR A 201 5.24 14.89 -7.83
C TYR A 201 5.24 16.08 -8.80
N GLY A 202 5.72 17.26 -8.37
CA GLY A 202 5.88 18.42 -9.25
C GLY A 202 4.59 19.19 -9.56
N PHE A 203 3.55 19.03 -8.74
CA PHE A 203 2.30 19.81 -8.83
C PHE A 203 1.78 20.19 -7.44
N ALA A 204 0.69 20.96 -7.38
CA ALA A 204 0.00 21.31 -6.14
C ALA A 204 -1.51 21.23 -6.34
N VAL A 205 -2.24 21.02 -5.25
CA VAL A 205 -3.70 20.93 -5.23
C VAL A 205 -4.29 22.24 -4.72
N GLU A 206 -5.28 22.78 -5.43
CA GLU A 206 -6.04 23.95 -4.99
C GLU A 206 -6.86 23.60 -3.75
N ASP A 207 -6.89 24.52 -2.77
CA ASP A 207 -7.62 24.36 -1.50
C ASP A 207 -7.37 23.01 -0.80
N ASN A 208 -6.12 22.52 -0.85
CA ASN A 208 -5.74 21.24 -0.25
C ASN A 208 -6.02 21.23 1.27
N PRO A 209 -6.97 20.38 1.76
CA PRO A 209 -7.33 20.34 3.17
C PRO A 209 -6.21 19.82 4.07
N HIS A 210 -5.20 19.16 3.50
CA HIS A 210 -4.05 18.62 4.22
C HIS A 210 -2.85 19.58 4.24
N ASP A 211 -3.00 20.81 3.75
CA ASP A 211 -1.86 21.73 3.66
C ASP A 211 -1.32 22.15 5.04
N THR A 212 0.01 22.29 5.14
CA THR A 212 0.68 22.59 6.41
C THR A 212 1.87 23.52 6.21
N VAL A 213 2.13 24.36 7.21
CA VAL A 213 3.33 25.19 7.31
C VAL A 213 4.19 24.71 8.47
N THR A 214 5.50 24.61 8.25
CA THR A 214 6.46 24.20 9.28
C THR A 214 7.18 25.42 9.83
N ILE A 215 7.18 25.60 11.15
CA ILE A 215 7.95 26.62 11.86
C ILE A 215 9.09 25.92 12.57
N GLN A 216 10.34 26.32 12.27
CA GLN A 216 11.50 25.75 12.94
C GLN A 216 11.64 26.33 14.35
N LEU A 217 11.95 25.47 15.32
CA LEU A 217 12.03 25.88 16.72
C LEU A 217 13.10 26.95 16.96
N ASP A 218 14.22 26.89 16.23
CA ASP A 218 15.28 27.89 16.30
C ASP A 218 14.78 29.29 15.90
N MET A 219 13.88 29.38 14.91
CA MET A 219 13.25 30.66 14.54
C MET A 219 12.38 31.23 15.66
N VAL A 220 11.75 30.35 16.46
CA VAL A 220 10.96 30.76 17.63
C VAL A 220 11.88 31.24 18.74
N HIS A 221 13.00 30.54 18.97
CA HIS A 221 13.99 30.91 19.98
C HIS A 221 14.68 32.25 19.66
N GLU A 222 14.94 32.56 18.39
CA GLU A 222 15.52 33.84 17.97
C GLU A 222 14.53 35.02 18.07
N ALA A 223 13.23 34.73 18.07
CA ALA A 223 12.17 35.74 18.15
C ALA A 223 11.73 36.06 19.60
N ALA A 224 12.14 35.26 20.59
CA ALA A 224 11.81 35.39 22.01
C ALA A 224 12.85 36.18 22.79
#